data_AF-A0A815WR72-F1
#
_entry.id   AF-A0A815WR72-F1
#
_cell.length_a   1.000
_cell.length_b   1.000
_cell.length_c   1.000
_cell.angle_alpha   90.00
_cell.angle_beta   90.00
_cell.angle_gamma   90.00
#
_symmetry.space_group_name_H-M   'P 1'
#
loop_
_entity.id
_entity.type
_entity.pdbx_description
1 polymer ?
#
loop_
_entity_poly.entity_id
_entity_poly.type
_entity_poly.pdbx_seq_one_letter_code
_entity_poly.pdbx_strand_id
1 'polypeptide(L)'
;MAKFSTPSVRYREQGNEIFTKLQEQKHAAPVALQGRFTDALKYYNQALNTSVNDDERASAYKNLGVLFAYQITSSDIQSVNRKELDYNLKECITSYGSAFRFGRTTKSEEWLTSINRQINDFVYDCCASFLMLPTEEHLRVFHFITNCFERTDLKKLDSVATVYYSLGQLTFEKAVKYFKDEPRLIYDCQPYLDRALYWACELDSFRSTDLEELRSSIWLHQCMHESANARRIGVRMLKEHLENDEHLNMDVIWTIIDKFREAILLAKEHDIEGKEARACHHTAVVYEKVLKMTDTAYNYHLRCITLAQTLVPRNLTTHDWYVISSSFVEQYRAKKVYEEEAVNEELKKKFRIELALELKELDKKAEKGICEFLEHIYNKYPPRKAGATMGSTDSNELSKTVKKAILHYHPDSQSTFNDAKWTFLCTEITKILNIKYGLLD
;
A
#
# COMPACT_ATOMS: atom_id res chain seq x y z
N MET A 1 69.40 19.70 -15.19
CA MET A 1 68.92 19.18 -16.48
C MET A 1 67.54 19.74 -16.74
N ALA A 2 67.39 20.64 -17.72
CA ALA A 2 66.09 21.16 -18.12
C ALA A 2 65.25 19.98 -18.64
N LYS A 3 64.13 19.66 -17.98
CA LYS A 3 63.16 18.70 -18.52
C LYS A 3 62.67 19.27 -19.86
N PHE A 4 63.09 18.69 -20.98
CA PHE A 4 62.51 19.02 -22.27
C PHE A 4 61.01 18.72 -22.18
N SER A 5 60.18 19.77 -22.18
CA SER A 5 58.72 19.64 -22.22
C SER A 5 58.35 18.93 -23.52
N THR A 6 57.73 17.76 -23.38
CA THR A 6 57.31 16.91 -24.51
C THR A 6 56.27 17.64 -25.36
N PRO A 7 56.11 17.28 -26.65
CA PRO A 7 55.09 17.89 -27.50
C PRO A 7 53.69 17.83 -26.88
N SER A 8 53.35 16.72 -26.20
CA SER A 8 52.07 16.57 -25.50
C SER A 8 51.88 17.62 -24.39
N VAL A 9 52.89 17.85 -23.56
CA VAL A 9 52.84 18.85 -22.47
C VAL A 9 52.62 20.25 -23.05
N ARG A 10 53.38 20.62 -24.08
CA ARG A 10 53.26 21.96 -24.73
C ARG A 10 51.87 22.20 -25.30
N TYR A 11 51.30 21.21 -25.99
CA TYR A 11 49.95 21.34 -26.54
C TYR A 11 48.88 21.42 -25.44
N ARG A 12 49.04 20.74 -24.30
CA ARG A 12 48.14 20.91 -23.14
C ARG A 12 48.23 22.30 -22.55
N GLU A 13 49.43 22.86 -22.40
CA GLU A 13 49.64 24.22 -21.91
C GLU A 13 48.96 25.25 -22.82
N GLN A 14 49.14 25.13 -24.14
CA GLN A 14 48.46 25.98 -25.13
C GLN A 14 46.93 25.84 -25.08
N GLY A 15 46.42 24.60 -24.97
CA GLY A 15 44.99 24.36 -24.81
C GLY A 15 44.44 24.96 -23.51
N ASN A 16 45.18 24.85 -22.40
CA ASN A 16 44.79 25.44 -21.12
C ASN A 16 44.70 26.96 -21.19
N GLU A 17 45.66 27.64 -21.86
CA GLU A 17 45.61 29.10 -22.04
C GLU A 17 44.36 29.55 -22.80
N ILE A 18 43.96 28.81 -23.84
CA ILE A 18 42.74 29.10 -24.61
C ILE A 18 41.50 28.80 -23.77
N PHE A 19 41.51 27.71 -23.03
CA PHE A 19 40.41 27.34 -22.15
C PHE A 19 40.19 28.35 -21.02
N THR A 20 41.26 28.87 -20.40
CA THR A 20 41.15 29.95 -19.41
C THR A 20 40.48 31.19 -20.02
N LYS A 21 40.89 31.59 -21.24
CA LYS A 21 40.25 32.71 -21.95
C LYS A 21 38.79 32.44 -22.30
N LEU A 22 38.43 31.19 -22.59
CA LEU A 22 37.03 30.78 -22.79
C LEU A 22 36.23 30.98 -21.49
N GLN A 23 36.78 30.55 -20.34
CA GLN A 23 36.14 30.67 -19.04
C GLN A 23 36.02 32.10 -18.53
N GLU A 24 37.00 32.98 -18.80
CA GLU A 24 37.00 34.37 -18.35
C GLU A 24 36.02 35.24 -19.13
N GLN A 25 35.79 34.93 -20.40
CA GLN A 25 35.02 35.77 -21.31
C GLN A 25 33.65 35.19 -21.62
N LYS A 26 32.94 34.68 -20.60
CA LYS A 26 31.63 34.00 -20.75
C LYS A 26 30.54 34.85 -21.43
N HIS A 27 30.71 36.17 -21.45
CA HIS A 27 29.79 37.12 -22.09
C HIS A 27 30.16 37.48 -23.53
N ALA A 28 31.21 36.87 -24.09
CA ALA A 28 31.56 37.05 -25.50
C ALA A 28 30.46 36.50 -26.41
N ALA A 29 30.43 36.95 -27.67
CA ALA A 29 29.46 36.46 -28.66
C ALA A 29 29.54 34.92 -28.80
N PRO A 30 28.42 34.20 -28.96
CA PRO A 30 28.40 32.72 -29.04
C PRO A 30 29.37 32.14 -30.07
N VAL A 31 29.52 32.79 -31.22
CA VAL A 31 30.46 32.37 -32.28
C VAL A 31 31.92 32.44 -31.81
N ALA A 32 32.28 33.46 -31.01
CA ALA A 32 33.62 33.61 -30.46
C ALA A 32 33.91 32.55 -29.38
N LEU A 33 32.91 32.22 -28.55
CA LEU A 33 33.01 31.13 -27.57
C LEU A 33 33.19 29.78 -28.28
N GLN A 34 32.40 29.51 -29.32
CA GLN A 34 32.50 28.28 -30.11
C GLN A 34 33.85 28.13 -30.82
N GLY A 35 34.38 29.24 -31.36
CA GLY A 35 35.72 29.27 -31.96
C GLY A 35 36.80 28.87 -30.96
N ARG A 36 36.76 29.45 -29.74
CA ARG A 36 37.73 29.14 -28.68
C ARG A 36 37.59 27.71 -28.15
N PHE A 37 36.38 27.20 -28.03
CA PHE A 37 36.14 25.79 -27.71
C PHE A 37 36.82 24.89 -28.74
N THR A 38 36.61 25.18 -30.03
CA THR A 38 37.20 24.40 -31.14
C THR A 38 38.73 24.46 -31.13
N ASP A 39 39.31 25.63 -30.84
CA ASP A 39 40.76 25.79 -30.73
C ASP A 39 41.34 25.00 -29.55
N ALA A 40 40.74 25.11 -28.36
CA ALA A 40 41.17 24.33 -27.19
C ALA A 40 41.07 22.82 -27.46
N LEU A 41 39.96 22.38 -28.07
CA LEU A 41 39.74 20.97 -28.45
C LEU A 41 40.82 20.48 -29.42
N LYS A 42 41.20 21.29 -30.42
CA LYS A 42 42.28 20.97 -31.36
C LYS A 42 43.60 20.73 -30.63
N TYR A 43 43.98 21.62 -29.71
CA TYR A 43 45.22 21.48 -28.95
C TYR A 43 45.21 20.26 -28.03
N TYR A 44 44.11 19.98 -27.33
CA TYR A 44 44.02 18.78 -26.49
C TYR A 44 44.05 17.48 -27.31
N ASN A 45 43.42 17.44 -28.49
CA ASN A 45 43.55 16.29 -29.40
C ASN A 45 44.98 16.12 -29.93
N GLN A 46 45.69 17.21 -30.24
CA GLN A 46 47.10 17.16 -30.60
C GLN A 46 47.97 16.67 -29.44
N ALA A 47 47.67 17.10 -28.21
CA ALA A 47 48.35 16.61 -27.02
C ALA A 47 48.15 15.10 -26.82
N LEU A 48 46.93 14.61 -27.05
CA LEU A 48 46.61 13.20 -26.96
C LEU A 48 47.37 12.38 -28.03
N ASN A 49 47.34 12.83 -29.28
CA ASN A 49 48.02 12.16 -30.40
C ASN A 49 49.54 12.13 -30.28
N THR A 50 50.12 13.05 -29.51
CA THR A 50 51.57 13.14 -29.28
C THR A 50 52.03 12.62 -27.91
N SER A 51 51.11 12.04 -27.14
CA SER A 51 51.41 11.47 -25.83
C SER A 51 52.28 10.21 -25.95
N VAL A 52 53.38 10.16 -25.21
CA VAL A 52 54.35 9.05 -25.29
C VAL A 52 54.19 8.02 -24.17
N ASN A 53 53.42 8.35 -23.13
CA ASN A 53 53.18 7.48 -21.97
C ASN A 53 51.78 7.68 -21.41
N ASP A 54 51.37 6.79 -20.50
CA ASP A 54 50.03 6.82 -19.89
C ASP A 54 49.81 8.03 -18.97
N ASP A 55 50.87 8.59 -18.39
CA ASP A 55 50.80 9.81 -17.58
C ASP A 55 50.35 11.04 -18.39
N GLU A 56 50.92 11.19 -19.58
CA GLU A 56 50.56 12.23 -20.54
C GLU A 56 49.16 11.99 -21.12
N ARG A 57 48.83 10.74 -21.48
CA ARG A 57 47.48 10.36 -21.95
C ARG A 57 46.42 10.72 -20.92
N ALA A 58 46.62 10.30 -19.66
CA ALA A 58 45.70 10.58 -18.56
C ALA A 58 45.46 12.08 -18.40
N SER A 59 46.53 12.87 -18.51
CA SER A 59 46.45 14.33 -18.39
C SER A 59 45.75 15.00 -19.58
N ALA A 60 45.97 14.50 -20.81
CA ALA A 60 45.29 15.00 -22.00
C ALA A 60 43.79 14.67 -21.97
N TYR A 61 43.42 13.44 -21.60
CA TYR A 61 42.03 13.03 -21.43
C TYR A 61 41.31 13.80 -20.33
N LYS A 62 41.98 14.09 -19.20
CA LYS A 62 41.41 14.96 -18.17
C LYS A 62 40.99 16.31 -18.76
N ASN A 63 41.88 16.94 -19.53
CA ASN A 63 41.62 18.25 -20.11
C ASN A 63 40.46 18.21 -21.12
N LEU A 64 40.36 17.15 -21.93
CA LEU A 64 39.21 16.93 -22.81
C LEU A 64 37.90 16.80 -22.01
N GLY A 65 37.89 15.98 -20.95
CA GLY A 65 36.72 15.82 -20.09
C GLY A 65 36.24 17.14 -19.50
N VAL A 66 37.15 17.94 -18.96
CA VAL A 66 36.85 19.27 -18.41
C VAL A 66 36.31 20.22 -19.47
N LEU A 67 36.88 20.21 -20.68
CA LEU A 67 36.44 21.07 -21.79
C LEU A 67 35.00 20.73 -22.21
N PHE A 68 34.68 19.45 -22.39
CA PHE A 68 33.33 19.02 -22.74
C PHE A 68 32.32 19.24 -21.61
N ALA A 69 32.73 19.02 -20.34
CA ALA A 69 31.90 19.35 -19.20
C ALA A 69 31.51 20.83 -19.20
N TYR A 70 32.48 21.72 -19.44
CA TYR A 70 32.23 23.16 -19.55
C TYR A 70 31.28 23.51 -20.70
N GLN A 71 31.44 22.90 -21.88
CA GLN A 71 30.54 23.16 -23.01
C GLN A 71 29.09 22.84 -22.67
N ILE A 72 28.84 21.75 -21.93
CA ILE A 72 27.49 21.35 -21.53
C ILE A 72 26.94 22.31 -20.48
N THR A 73 27.70 22.57 -19.41
CA THR A 73 27.21 23.37 -18.27
C THR A 73 27.13 24.87 -18.56
N SER A 74 27.84 25.37 -19.57
CA SER A 74 27.77 26.77 -20.00
C SER A 74 26.74 27.04 -21.11
N SER A 75 26.19 25.99 -21.72
CA SER A 75 25.16 26.13 -22.77
C SER A 75 23.76 26.20 -22.19
N ASP A 76 22.85 26.93 -22.86
CA ASP A 76 21.43 26.87 -22.56
C ASP A 76 20.85 25.54 -23.06
N ILE A 77 20.68 24.59 -22.14
CA ILE A 77 20.27 23.21 -22.45
C ILE A 77 18.94 23.11 -23.21
N GLN A 78 18.05 24.09 -23.07
CA GLN A 78 16.77 24.11 -23.78
C GLN A 78 16.94 24.43 -25.28
N SER A 79 18.03 25.10 -25.64
CA SER A 79 18.34 25.53 -27.01
C SER A 79 19.34 24.62 -27.73
N VAL A 80 20.08 23.79 -26.98
CA VAL A 80 21.13 22.92 -27.54
C VAL A 80 20.53 21.82 -28.41
N ASN A 81 21.19 21.57 -29.55
CA ASN A 81 20.81 20.46 -30.42
C ASN A 81 21.03 19.11 -29.70
N ARG A 82 20.02 18.25 -29.71
CA ARG A 82 20.07 16.92 -29.09
C ARG A 82 21.30 16.08 -29.49
N LYS A 83 21.69 16.07 -30.77
CA LYS A 83 22.87 15.31 -31.23
C LYS A 83 24.17 15.89 -30.69
N GLU A 84 24.22 17.21 -30.55
CA GLU A 84 25.39 17.91 -30.00
C GLU A 84 25.51 17.65 -28.50
N LEU A 85 24.39 17.70 -27.76
CA LEU A 85 24.36 17.33 -26.35
C LEU A 85 24.83 15.89 -26.13
N ASP A 86 24.29 14.94 -26.89
CA ASP A 86 24.66 13.52 -26.78
C ASP A 86 26.14 13.29 -27.11
N TYR A 87 26.66 13.97 -28.14
CA TYR A 87 28.08 13.92 -28.48
C TYR A 87 28.93 14.46 -27.33
N ASN A 88 28.63 15.65 -26.82
CA ASN A 88 29.40 16.26 -25.74
C ASN A 88 29.35 15.44 -24.45
N LEU A 89 28.18 14.90 -24.08
CA LEU A 89 28.02 14.03 -22.89
C LEU A 89 28.89 12.79 -23.01
N LYS A 90 28.85 12.12 -24.18
CA LYS A 90 29.63 10.93 -24.44
C LYS A 90 31.12 11.22 -24.39
N GLU A 91 31.58 12.28 -25.05
CA GLU A 91 32.99 12.65 -25.08
C GLU A 91 33.49 13.07 -23.69
N CYS A 92 32.67 13.78 -22.91
CA CYS A 92 32.96 14.11 -21.50
C CYS A 92 33.21 12.86 -20.65
N ILE A 93 32.21 11.96 -20.59
CA ILE A 93 32.26 10.76 -19.75
C ILE A 93 33.36 9.80 -20.21
N THR A 94 33.52 9.62 -21.54
CA THR A 94 34.56 8.76 -22.11
C THR A 94 35.96 9.31 -21.84
N SER A 95 36.13 10.64 -21.92
CA SER A 95 37.40 11.30 -21.63
C SER A 95 37.77 11.16 -20.15
N TYR A 96 36.84 11.42 -19.23
CA TYR A 96 37.10 11.18 -17.80
C TYR A 96 37.39 9.71 -17.51
N GLY A 97 36.65 8.78 -18.14
CA GLY A 97 36.88 7.35 -17.98
C GLY A 97 38.27 6.92 -18.45
N SER A 98 38.71 7.45 -19.58
CA SER A 98 40.06 7.24 -20.11
C SER A 98 41.12 7.88 -19.22
N ALA A 99 40.87 9.10 -18.73
CA ALA A 99 41.77 9.80 -17.81
C ALA A 99 42.01 8.98 -16.54
N PHE A 100 40.94 8.42 -15.96
CA PHE A 100 41.03 7.56 -14.79
C PHE A 100 41.76 6.25 -15.10
N ARG A 101 41.41 5.58 -16.20
CA ARG A 101 42.02 4.32 -16.63
C ARG A 101 43.54 4.42 -16.80
N PHE A 102 44.01 5.39 -17.59
CA PHE A 102 45.45 5.59 -17.81
C PHE A 102 46.15 6.17 -16.57
N GLY A 103 45.44 6.98 -15.79
CA GLY A 103 45.98 7.60 -14.58
C GLY A 103 46.19 6.60 -13.44
N ARG A 104 45.38 5.53 -13.36
CA ARG A 104 45.40 4.59 -12.22
C ARG A 104 46.76 3.94 -11.97
N THR A 105 47.59 3.80 -13.00
CA THR A 105 48.93 3.20 -12.88
C THR A 105 50.07 4.22 -12.82
N THR A 106 49.81 5.50 -13.08
CA THR A 106 50.87 6.51 -13.25
C THR A 106 50.69 7.77 -12.39
N LYS A 107 49.47 8.07 -11.93
CA LYS A 107 49.12 9.27 -11.16
C LYS A 107 48.92 8.92 -9.68
N SER A 108 48.97 9.94 -8.83
CA SER A 108 48.69 9.79 -7.40
C SER A 108 47.21 9.55 -7.13
N GLU A 109 46.90 8.94 -5.99
CA GLU A 109 45.52 8.77 -5.50
C GLU A 109 44.78 10.10 -5.34
N GLU A 110 45.48 11.16 -4.91
CA GLU A 110 44.90 12.51 -4.83
C GLU A 110 44.46 13.02 -6.21
N TRP A 111 45.24 12.74 -7.26
CA TRP A 111 44.88 13.12 -8.62
C TRP A 111 43.66 12.34 -9.10
N LEU A 112 43.60 11.03 -8.86
CA LEU A 112 42.45 10.18 -9.20
C LEU A 112 41.18 10.62 -8.46
N THR A 113 41.31 10.92 -7.17
CA THR A 113 40.23 11.47 -6.35
C THR A 113 39.74 12.80 -6.92
N SER A 114 40.64 13.66 -7.41
CA SER A 114 40.26 14.91 -8.05
C SER A 114 39.47 14.71 -9.35
N ILE A 115 39.75 13.64 -10.12
CA ILE A 115 38.98 13.27 -11.31
C ILE A 115 37.58 12.84 -10.92
N ASN A 116 37.46 11.93 -9.96
CA ASN A 116 36.17 11.44 -9.45
C ASN A 116 35.31 12.60 -8.94
N ARG A 117 35.90 13.55 -8.21
CA ARG A 117 35.20 14.76 -7.78
C ARG A 117 34.70 15.59 -8.96
N GLN A 118 35.55 15.90 -9.94
CA GLN A 118 35.17 16.72 -11.09
C GLN A 118 34.02 16.11 -11.90
N ILE A 119 34.05 14.79 -12.13
CA ILE A 119 32.95 14.15 -12.85
C ILE A 119 31.68 14.05 -11.99
N ASN A 120 31.79 13.84 -10.68
CA ASN A 120 30.64 13.91 -9.79
C ASN A 120 29.99 15.30 -9.83
N ASP A 121 30.79 16.36 -9.68
CA ASP A 121 30.32 17.75 -9.76
C ASP A 121 29.61 18.00 -11.11
N PHE A 122 30.23 17.57 -12.22
CA PHE A 122 29.63 17.66 -13.55
C PHE A 122 28.28 16.95 -13.66
N VAL A 123 28.16 15.72 -13.15
CA VAL A 123 26.90 14.97 -13.19
C VAL A 123 25.85 15.63 -12.32
N TYR A 124 26.20 16.14 -11.13
CA TYR A 124 25.27 16.88 -10.29
C TYR A 124 24.78 18.17 -10.97
N ASP A 125 25.68 18.91 -11.63
CA ASP A 125 25.32 20.10 -12.42
C ASP A 125 24.38 19.73 -13.58
N CYS A 126 24.62 18.61 -14.26
CA CYS A 126 23.72 18.08 -15.28
C CYS A 126 22.35 17.74 -14.69
N CYS A 127 22.30 17.01 -13.58
CA CYS A 127 21.03 16.66 -12.92
C CYS A 127 20.23 17.91 -12.55
N ALA A 128 20.89 18.95 -12.00
CA ALA A 128 20.24 20.21 -11.66
C ALA A 128 19.74 20.96 -12.91
N SER A 129 20.55 21.02 -13.97
CA SER A 129 20.21 21.75 -15.20
C SER A 129 19.11 21.06 -16.00
N PHE A 130 19.06 19.73 -15.98
CA PHE A 130 18.12 18.94 -16.77
C PHE A 130 16.72 18.85 -16.15
N LEU A 131 16.55 19.31 -14.91
CA LEU A 131 15.23 19.55 -14.32
C LEU A 131 14.37 20.51 -15.16
N MET A 132 15.01 21.37 -15.96
CA MET A 132 14.35 22.31 -16.85
C MET A 132 13.87 21.69 -18.18
N LEU A 133 14.19 20.42 -18.44
CA LEU A 133 13.75 19.68 -19.62
C LEU A 133 12.39 19.00 -19.39
N PRO A 134 11.58 18.79 -20.45
CA PRO A 134 10.41 17.93 -20.36
C PRO A 134 10.78 16.51 -19.88
N THR A 135 9.89 15.85 -19.13
CA THR A 135 10.12 14.53 -18.53
C THR A 135 10.69 13.48 -19.50
N GLU A 136 10.19 13.43 -20.74
CA GLU A 136 10.68 12.47 -21.74
C GLU A 136 12.13 12.74 -22.18
N GLU A 137 12.50 14.00 -22.34
CA GLU A 137 13.88 14.37 -22.68
C GLU A 137 14.80 14.19 -21.47
N HIS A 138 14.30 14.45 -20.26
CA HIS A 138 15.02 14.20 -19.01
C HIS A 138 15.35 12.70 -18.85
N LEU A 139 14.35 11.82 -18.98
CA LEU A 139 14.52 10.36 -18.94
C LEU A 139 15.53 9.89 -19.99
N ARG A 140 15.42 10.41 -21.21
CA ARG A 140 16.33 10.06 -22.31
C ARG A 140 17.77 10.44 -22.00
N VAL A 141 18.02 11.67 -21.55
CA VAL A 141 19.37 12.16 -21.27
C VAL A 141 20.00 11.35 -20.13
N PHE A 142 19.25 11.07 -19.07
CA PHE A 142 19.76 10.24 -17.98
C PHE A 142 20.03 8.81 -18.40
N HIS A 143 19.16 8.21 -19.22
CA HIS A 143 19.42 6.90 -19.81
C HIS A 143 20.66 6.90 -20.71
N PHE A 144 20.90 8.00 -21.43
CA PHE A 144 22.12 8.16 -22.23
C PHE A 144 23.38 8.26 -21.33
N ILE A 145 23.29 9.02 -20.24
CA ILE A 145 24.38 9.16 -19.26
C ILE A 145 24.73 7.82 -18.64
N THR A 146 23.75 7.05 -18.14
CA THR A 146 24.00 5.74 -17.54
C THR A 146 24.64 4.76 -18.54
N ASN A 147 24.15 4.72 -19.78
CA ASN A 147 24.77 3.93 -20.85
C ASN A 147 26.23 4.32 -21.15
N CYS A 148 26.57 5.61 -21.04
CA CYS A 148 27.96 6.06 -21.18
C CYS A 148 28.82 5.58 -20.02
N PHE A 149 28.32 5.69 -18.78
CA PHE A 149 29.02 5.19 -17.59
C PHE A 149 29.24 3.69 -17.62
N GLU A 150 28.27 2.90 -18.09
CA GLU A 150 28.42 1.44 -18.23
C GLU A 150 29.55 1.00 -19.18
N ARG A 151 30.08 1.92 -20.00
CA ARG A 151 31.19 1.65 -20.92
C ARG A 151 32.54 2.14 -20.43
N THR A 152 32.60 2.76 -19.25
CA THR A 152 33.85 3.28 -18.68
C THR A 152 34.22 2.58 -17.36
N ASP A 153 35.41 2.87 -16.85
CA ASP A 153 35.87 2.38 -15.54
C ASP A 153 35.29 3.20 -14.36
N LEU A 154 34.39 4.15 -14.64
CA LEU A 154 33.81 5.09 -13.67
C LEU A 154 32.47 4.61 -13.08
N LYS A 155 32.20 3.31 -13.14
CA LYS A 155 30.91 2.74 -12.71
C LYS A 155 30.66 2.89 -11.21
N LYS A 156 31.72 3.00 -10.42
CA LYS A 156 31.70 3.07 -8.95
C LYS A 156 31.63 4.50 -8.40
N LEU A 157 30.96 5.42 -9.09
CA LEU A 157 30.82 6.80 -8.64
C LEU A 157 29.45 7.02 -8.00
N ASP A 158 29.42 7.78 -6.89
CA ASP A 158 28.19 8.22 -6.22
C ASP A 158 27.21 8.87 -7.21
N SER A 159 27.72 9.66 -8.15
CA SER A 159 26.89 10.32 -9.17
C SER A 159 26.16 9.34 -10.09
N VAL A 160 26.73 8.15 -10.35
CA VAL A 160 26.06 7.11 -11.15
C VAL A 160 24.85 6.56 -10.39
N ALA A 161 25.00 6.33 -9.08
CA ALA A 161 23.88 5.93 -8.22
C ALA A 161 22.79 7.02 -8.20
N THR A 162 23.17 8.29 -8.12
CA THR A 162 22.23 9.42 -8.18
C THR A 162 21.44 9.44 -9.49
N VAL A 163 22.10 9.26 -10.64
CA VAL A 163 21.40 9.24 -11.94
C VAL A 163 20.42 8.06 -12.03
N TYR A 164 20.80 6.87 -11.55
CA TYR A 164 19.89 5.72 -11.48
C TYR A 164 18.69 5.97 -10.55
N TYR A 165 18.94 6.58 -9.38
CA TYR A 165 17.87 6.97 -8.47
C TYR A 165 16.90 7.95 -9.14
N SER A 166 17.41 9.01 -9.78
CA SER A 166 16.57 9.98 -10.47
C SER A 166 15.82 9.38 -11.66
N LEU A 167 16.41 8.43 -12.40
CA LEU A 167 15.70 7.66 -13.42
C LEU A 167 14.54 6.86 -12.80
N GLY A 168 14.78 6.19 -11.68
CA GLY A 168 13.75 5.47 -10.94
C GLY A 168 12.61 6.39 -10.52
N GLN A 169 12.93 7.56 -9.96
CA GLN A 169 11.94 8.55 -9.53
C GLN A 169 11.11 9.09 -10.70
N LEU A 170 11.75 9.54 -11.78
CA LEU A 170 11.05 10.08 -12.95
C LEU A 170 10.18 9.02 -13.64
N THR A 171 10.65 7.78 -13.71
CA THR A 171 9.89 6.66 -14.27
C THR A 171 8.69 6.34 -13.38
N PHE A 172 8.86 6.37 -12.06
CA PHE A 172 7.78 6.18 -11.09
C PHE A 172 6.73 7.30 -11.18
N GLU A 173 7.13 8.57 -11.23
CA GLU A 173 6.23 9.71 -11.41
C GLU A 173 5.39 9.58 -12.70
N LYS A 174 6.04 9.17 -13.80
CA LYS A 174 5.36 8.85 -15.06
C LYS A 174 4.39 7.68 -14.90
N ALA A 175 4.80 6.60 -14.25
CA ALA A 175 3.96 5.42 -14.03
C ALA A 175 2.73 5.73 -13.17
N VAL A 176 2.89 6.52 -12.10
CA VAL A 176 1.79 6.96 -11.23
C VAL A 176 0.80 7.83 -12.01
N LYS A 177 1.30 8.76 -12.82
CA LYS A 177 0.46 9.64 -13.65
C LYS A 177 -0.47 8.84 -14.58
N TYR A 178 0.04 7.77 -15.18
CA TYR A 178 -0.72 6.92 -16.11
C TYR A 178 -1.24 5.62 -15.48
N PHE A 179 -1.18 5.47 -14.15
CA PHE A 179 -1.43 4.19 -13.47
C PHE A 179 -2.84 3.64 -13.73
N LYS A 180 -3.83 4.50 -13.94
CA LYS A 180 -5.21 4.07 -14.25
C LYS A 180 -5.31 3.39 -15.61
N ASP A 181 -4.55 3.86 -16.60
CA ASP A 181 -4.63 3.43 -17.99
C ASP A 181 -3.58 2.36 -18.31
N GLU A 182 -2.36 2.54 -17.81
CA GLU A 182 -1.19 1.69 -18.06
C GLU A 182 -0.47 1.31 -16.75
N PRO A 183 -1.10 0.55 -15.84
CA PRO A 183 -0.51 0.22 -14.55
C PRO A 183 0.77 -0.64 -14.63
N ARG A 184 1.05 -1.24 -15.80
CA ARG A 184 2.28 -2.02 -16.04
C ARG A 184 3.55 -1.15 -16.05
N LEU A 185 3.43 0.15 -16.30
CA LEU A 185 4.57 1.08 -16.29
C LEU A 185 5.29 1.10 -14.94
N ILE A 186 4.61 0.68 -13.85
CA ILE A 186 5.25 0.61 -12.53
C ILE A 186 6.45 -0.35 -12.51
N TYR A 187 6.44 -1.39 -13.33
CA TYR A 187 7.53 -2.38 -13.39
C TYR A 187 8.76 -1.84 -14.12
N ASP A 188 8.60 -0.82 -14.98
CA ASP A 188 9.72 -0.19 -15.69
C ASP A 188 10.65 0.57 -14.73
N CYS A 189 10.19 0.84 -13.50
CA CYS A 189 10.98 1.48 -12.45
C CYS A 189 12.03 0.52 -11.84
N GLN A 190 11.74 -0.79 -11.84
CA GLN A 190 12.50 -1.79 -11.08
C GLN A 190 13.98 -1.85 -11.49
N PRO A 191 14.35 -1.88 -12.79
CA PRO A 191 15.75 -1.95 -13.18
C PRO A 191 16.58 -0.76 -12.69
N TYR A 192 15.99 0.44 -12.63
CA TYR A 192 16.67 1.64 -12.17
C TYR A 192 16.85 1.64 -10.65
N LEU A 193 15.82 1.21 -9.92
CA LEU A 193 15.88 1.05 -8.47
C LEU A 193 16.94 0.00 -8.08
N ASP A 194 16.94 -1.17 -8.73
CA ASP A 194 17.88 -2.25 -8.44
C ASP A 194 19.33 -1.79 -8.67
N ARG A 195 19.58 -1.02 -9.74
CA ARG A 195 20.89 -0.44 -10.02
C ARG A 195 21.28 0.62 -8.99
N ALA A 196 20.36 1.50 -8.60
CA ALA A 196 20.63 2.50 -7.58
C ALA A 196 20.94 1.85 -6.22
N LEU A 197 20.17 0.83 -5.81
CA LEU A 197 20.41 0.04 -4.59
C LEU A 197 21.75 -0.70 -4.65
N TYR A 198 22.07 -1.34 -5.78
CA TYR A 198 23.34 -2.03 -5.96
C TYR A 198 24.53 -1.09 -5.71
N TRP A 199 24.49 0.12 -6.29
CA TRP A 199 25.55 1.11 -6.08
C TRP A 199 25.52 1.73 -4.69
N ALA A 200 24.34 1.96 -4.11
CA ALA A 200 24.22 2.45 -2.75
C ALA A 200 24.80 1.48 -1.71
N CYS A 201 24.69 0.17 -1.93
CA CYS A 201 25.34 -0.83 -1.06
C CYS A 201 26.87 -0.84 -1.21
N GLU A 202 27.40 -0.53 -2.40
CA GLU A 202 28.84 -0.46 -2.64
C GLU A 202 29.47 0.86 -2.16
N LEU A 203 28.66 1.88 -1.87
CA LEU A 203 29.08 3.26 -1.58
C LEU A 203 28.51 3.72 -0.24
N ASP A 204 29.35 3.80 0.80
CA ASP A 204 28.96 4.20 2.17
C ASP A 204 28.33 5.61 2.28
N SER A 205 28.40 6.44 1.23
CA SER A 205 27.96 7.83 1.18
C SER A 205 26.54 8.05 0.63
N PHE A 206 25.86 7.02 0.10
CA PHE A 206 24.59 7.19 -0.60
C PHE A 206 23.37 7.17 0.33
N ARG A 207 22.39 8.05 0.07
CA ARG A 207 21.17 8.22 0.90
C ARG A 207 20.26 6.99 0.80
N SER A 208 20.38 6.08 1.77
CA SER A 208 19.56 4.87 1.83
C SER A 208 18.07 5.16 2.04
N THR A 209 17.71 6.21 2.77
CA THR A 209 16.30 6.53 3.09
C THR A 209 15.46 6.84 1.85
N ASP A 210 15.92 7.73 0.98
CA ASP A 210 15.17 8.14 -0.22
C ASP A 210 14.93 6.93 -1.17
N LEU A 211 15.91 6.03 -1.28
CA LEU A 211 15.78 4.79 -2.05
C LEU A 211 14.76 3.83 -1.45
N GLU A 212 14.75 3.70 -0.13
CA GLU A 212 13.83 2.84 0.59
C GLU A 212 12.39 3.35 0.51
N GLU A 213 12.19 4.67 0.54
CA GLU A 213 10.90 5.32 0.30
C GLU A 213 10.41 5.08 -1.14
N LEU A 214 11.28 5.23 -2.13
CA LEU A 214 10.96 4.95 -3.53
C LEU A 214 10.62 3.46 -3.74
N ARG A 215 11.41 2.56 -3.14
CA ARG A 215 11.15 1.10 -3.16
C ARG A 215 9.78 0.78 -2.59
N SER A 216 9.46 1.33 -1.42
CA SER A 216 8.18 1.13 -0.76
C SER A 216 7.02 1.65 -1.61
N SER A 217 7.21 2.80 -2.26
CA SER A 217 6.20 3.41 -3.13
C SER A 217 5.96 2.60 -4.41
N ILE A 218 7.01 2.08 -5.05
CA ILE A 218 6.92 1.19 -6.22
C ILE A 218 6.20 -0.11 -5.82
N TRP A 219 6.62 -0.72 -4.71
CA TRP A 219 6.05 -1.96 -4.21
C TRP A 219 4.55 -1.83 -3.91
N LEU A 220 4.14 -0.74 -3.26
CA LEU A 220 2.73 -0.44 -2.98
C LEU A 220 1.89 -0.42 -4.27
N HIS A 221 2.38 0.25 -5.31
CA HIS A 221 1.70 0.34 -6.60
C HIS A 221 1.70 -0.99 -7.36
N GLN A 222 2.75 -1.81 -7.22
CA GLN A 222 2.78 -3.18 -7.76
C GLN A 222 1.71 -4.05 -7.08
N CYS A 223 1.66 -4.06 -5.74
CA CYS A 223 0.63 -4.78 -4.97
C CYS A 223 -0.78 -4.34 -5.38
N MET A 224 -0.98 -3.03 -5.54
CA MET A 224 -2.20 -2.46 -6.07
C MET A 224 -2.53 -3.00 -7.47
N HIS A 225 -1.58 -3.00 -8.41
CA HIS A 225 -1.83 -3.53 -9.76
C HIS A 225 -2.16 -5.03 -9.74
N GLU A 226 -1.35 -5.83 -9.05
CA GLU A 226 -1.46 -7.28 -8.98
C GLU A 226 -2.77 -7.71 -8.32
N SER A 227 -3.18 -7.03 -7.25
CA SER A 227 -4.47 -7.29 -6.61
C SER A 227 -5.64 -7.06 -7.57
N ALA A 228 -5.63 -5.96 -8.33
CA ALA A 228 -6.67 -5.71 -9.33
C ALA A 228 -6.66 -6.75 -10.45
N ASN A 229 -5.48 -7.16 -10.90
CA ASN A 229 -5.33 -8.17 -11.93
C ASN A 229 -5.81 -9.56 -11.46
N ALA A 230 -5.41 -10.00 -10.26
CA ALA A 230 -5.86 -11.24 -9.65
C ALA A 230 -7.39 -11.28 -9.50
N ARG A 231 -8.00 -10.19 -9.03
CA ARG A 231 -9.47 -10.05 -8.96
C ARG A 231 -10.11 -10.14 -10.35
N ARG A 232 -9.56 -9.45 -11.36
CA ARG A 232 -10.09 -9.48 -12.73
C ARG A 232 -10.01 -10.88 -13.33
N ILE A 233 -8.90 -11.58 -13.12
CA ILE A 233 -8.71 -12.97 -13.54
C ILE A 233 -9.76 -13.86 -12.86
N GLY A 234 -9.93 -13.76 -11.54
CA GLY A 234 -10.92 -14.54 -10.80
C GLY A 234 -12.36 -14.29 -11.28
N VAL A 235 -12.75 -13.04 -11.51
CA VAL A 235 -14.08 -12.69 -12.05
C VAL A 235 -14.28 -13.28 -13.45
N ARG A 236 -13.28 -13.17 -14.32
CA ARG A 236 -13.34 -13.72 -15.68
C ARG A 236 -13.46 -15.24 -15.64
N MET A 237 -12.61 -15.91 -14.87
CA MET A 237 -12.65 -17.36 -14.70
C MET A 237 -14.01 -17.82 -14.16
N LEU A 238 -14.56 -17.12 -13.16
CA LEU A 238 -15.89 -17.45 -12.62
C LEU A 238 -16.99 -17.31 -13.68
N LYS A 239 -16.96 -16.23 -14.47
CA LYS A 239 -17.93 -16.02 -15.54
C LYS A 239 -17.83 -17.11 -16.60
N GLU A 240 -16.62 -17.35 -17.11
CA GLU A 240 -16.36 -18.37 -18.13
C GLU A 240 -16.78 -19.76 -17.66
N HIS A 241 -16.49 -20.11 -16.40
CA HIS A 241 -16.83 -21.41 -15.82
C HIS A 241 -18.32 -21.60 -15.60
N LEU A 242 -19.04 -20.55 -15.19
CA LEU A 242 -20.50 -20.64 -14.98
C LEU A 242 -21.31 -20.59 -16.28
N GLU A 243 -20.77 -20.02 -17.36
CA GLU A 243 -21.48 -19.87 -18.63
C GLU A 243 -21.19 -21.00 -19.63
N ASN A 244 -19.98 -21.57 -19.63
CA ASN A 244 -19.55 -22.49 -20.70
C ASN A 244 -19.46 -23.97 -20.29
N ASP A 245 -19.36 -24.28 -19.00
CA ASP A 245 -19.17 -25.67 -18.55
C ASP A 245 -20.52 -26.30 -18.17
N GLU A 246 -20.83 -27.46 -18.77
CA GLU A 246 -22.05 -28.23 -18.44
C GLU A 246 -22.03 -28.78 -16.99
N HIS A 247 -20.84 -28.92 -16.41
CA HIS A 247 -20.64 -29.47 -15.07
C HIS A 247 -19.72 -28.57 -14.23
N LEU A 248 -20.12 -28.36 -12.97
CA LEU A 248 -19.34 -27.56 -12.03
C LEU A 248 -18.04 -28.28 -11.65
N ASN A 249 -16.92 -27.87 -12.24
CA ASN A 249 -15.59 -28.30 -11.80
C ASN A 249 -15.17 -27.60 -10.49
N MET A 250 -15.09 -28.36 -9.40
CA MET A 250 -14.75 -27.83 -8.07
C MET A 250 -13.30 -27.35 -7.96
N ASP A 251 -12.36 -27.93 -8.70
CA ASP A 251 -10.95 -27.50 -8.66
C ASP A 251 -10.77 -26.10 -9.25
N VAL A 252 -11.56 -25.78 -10.28
CA VAL A 252 -11.61 -24.44 -10.88
C VAL A 252 -12.20 -23.44 -9.89
N ILE A 253 -13.25 -23.81 -9.15
CA ILE A 253 -13.85 -22.96 -8.11
C ILE A 253 -12.84 -22.63 -7.00
N TRP A 254 -12.05 -23.60 -6.54
CA TRP A 254 -11.00 -23.34 -5.56
C TRP A 254 -9.91 -22.43 -6.11
N THR A 255 -9.52 -22.61 -7.38
CA THR A 255 -8.56 -21.72 -8.06
C THR A 255 -9.09 -20.28 -8.15
N ILE A 256 -10.40 -20.10 -8.42
CA ILE A 256 -11.06 -18.78 -8.41
C ILE A 256 -11.01 -18.15 -7.02
N ILE A 257 -11.31 -18.92 -5.98
CA ILE A 257 -11.23 -18.44 -4.58
C ILE A 257 -9.79 -18.04 -4.24
N ASP A 258 -8.80 -18.82 -4.65
CA ASP A 258 -7.39 -18.49 -4.41
C ASP A 258 -6.99 -17.19 -5.11
N LYS A 259 -7.49 -16.94 -6.33
CA LYS A 259 -7.28 -15.65 -7.02
C LYS A 259 -7.91 -14.47 -6.27
N PHE A 260 -9.07 -14.66 -5.66
CA PHE A 260 -9.66 -13.59 -4.82
C PHE A 260 -8.92 -13.43 -3.50
N ARG A 261 -8.43 -14.50 -2.88
CA ARG A 261 -7.60 -14.44 -1.66
C ARG A 261 -6.26 -13.76 -1.91
N GLU A 262 -5.62 -14.07 -3.04
CA GLU A 262 -4.43 -13.37 -3.53
C GLU A 262 -4.70 -11.87 -3.66
N ALA A 263 -5.83 -11.48 -4.27
CA ALA A 263 -6.23 -10.08 -4.35
C ALA A 263 -6.44 -9.42 -2.98
N ILE A 264 -7.06 -10.12 -2.02
CA ILE A 264 -7.22 -9.62 -0.63
C ILE A 264 -5.86 -9.41 0.03
N LEU A 265 -4.95 -10.38 -0.09
CA LEU A 265 -3.64 -10.33 0.55
C LEU A 265 -2.80 -9.16 0.01
N LEU A 266 -2.78 -8.98 -1.31
CA LEU A 266 -2.05 -7.91 -1.98
C LEU A 266 -2.63 -6.51 -1.70
N ALA A 267 -3.93 -6.40 -1.42
CA ALA A 267 -4.57 -5.11 -1.13
C ALA A 267 -4.58 -4.75 0.36
N LYS A 268 -4.25 -5.70 1.23
CA LYS A 268 -4.41 -5.55 2.68
C LYS A 268 -3.67 -4.31 3.17
N GLU A 269 -4.37 -3.43 3.89
CA GLU A 269 -3.82 -2.19 4.49
C GLU A 269 -3.26 -1.17 3.46
N HIS A 270 -3.43 -1.42 2.17
CA HIS A 270 -2.84 -0.64 1.08
C HIS A 270 -3.91 -0.06 0.13
N ASP A 271 -4.97 -0.83 -0.15
CA ASP A 271 -6.10 -0.43 -0.98
C ASP A 271 -7.40 -1.04 -0.43
N ILE A 272 -7.84 -0.47 0.69
CA ILE A 272 -9.04 -0.88 1.43
C ILE A 272 -10.28 -0.86 0.53
N GLU A 273 -10.46 0.25 -0.21
CA GLU A 273 -11.66 0.53 -1.01
C GLU A 273 -11.73 -0.27 -2.31
N GLY A 274 -10.71 -0.12 -3.14
CA GLY A 274 -10.77 -0.49 -4.54
C GLY A 274 -10.61 -1.98 -4.74
N LYS A 275 -9.93 -2.66 -3.82
CA LYS A 275 -9.43 -4.01 -4.05
C LYS A 275 -9.69 -4.97 -2.91
N GLU A 276 -9.42 -4.60 -1.66
CA GLU A 276 -9.65 -5.52 -0.54
C GLU A 276 -11.16 -5.78 -0.34
N ALA A 277 -11.97 -4.72 -0.18
CA ALA A 277 -13.41 -4.86 0.02
C ALA A 277 -14.10 -5.55 -1.16
N ARG A 278 -13.72 -5.22 -2.41
CA ARG A 278 -14.29 -5.84 -3.61
C ARG A 278 -13.90 -7.30 -3.77
N ALA A 279 -12.66 -7.67 -3.44
CA ALA A 279 -12.24 -9.07 -3.47
C ALA A 279 -12.95 -9.89 -2.37
N CYS A 280 -13.18 -9.30 -1.19
CA CYS A 280 -14.02 -9.91 -0.14
C CYS A 280 -15.45 -10.16 -0.65
N HIS A 281 -16.07 -9.19 -1.32
CA HIS A 281 -17.38 -9.37 -1.94
C HIS A 281 -17.42 -10.52 -2.93
N HIS A 282 -16.49 -10.58 -3.90
CA HIS A 282 -16.48 -11.66 -4.89
C HIS A 282 -16.25 -13.03 -4.24
N THR A 283 -15.36 -13.11 -3.24
CA THR A 283 -15.16 -14.33 -2.44
C THR A 283 -16.46 -14.76 -1.76
N ALA A 284 -17.18 -13.81 -1.15
CA ALA A 284 -18.44 -14.06 -0.47
C ALA A 284 -19.51 -14.59 -1.43
N VAL A 285 -19.63 -14.00 -2.62
CA VAL A 285 -20.58 -14.43 -3.66
C VAL A 285 -20.31 -15.87 -4.12
N VAL A 286 -19.05 -16.29 -4.24
CA VAL A 286 -18.73 -17.69 -4.57
C VAL A 286 -19.19 -18.63 -3.43
N TYR A 287 -18.87 -18.29 -2.18
CA TYR A 287 -19.32 -19.09 -1.03
C TYR A 287 -20.84 -19.15 -0.90
N GLU A 288 -21.52 -18.04 -1.15
CA GLU A 288 -22.98 -17.91 -1.10
C GLU A 288 -23.65 -18.69 -2.24
N LYS A 289 -23.33 -18.32 -3.49
CA LYS A 289 -24.13 -18.71 -4.66
C LYS A 289 -23.68 -20.03 -5.25
N VAL A 290 -22.39 -20.35 -5.19
CA VAL A 290 -21.83 -21.58 -5.79
C VAL A 290 -21.73 -22.68 -4.73
N LEU A 291 -21.02 -22.42 -3.62
CA LEU A 291 -20.74 -23.44 -2.61
C LEU A 291 -21.85 -23.64 -1.58
N LYS A 292 -22.82 -22.71 -1.50
CA LYS A 292 -23.92 -22.73 -0.52
C LYS A 292 -23.45 -22.76 0.95
N MET A 293 -22.28 -22.19 1.24
CA MET A 293 -21.69 -22.09 2.57
C MET A 293 -22.04 -20.74 3.22
N THR A 294 -23.23 -20.62 3.79
CA THR A 294 -23.80 -19.34 4.27
C THR A 294 -22.97 -18.66 5.35
N ASP A 295 -22.43 -19.42 6.30
CA ASP A 295 -21.71 -18.85 7.45
C ASP A 295 -20.35 -18.30 7.02
N THR A 296 -19.68 -18.99 6.08
CA THR A 296 -18.44 -18.51 5.47
C THR A 296 -18.71 -17.27 4.61
N ALA A 297 -19.78 -17.27 3.80
CA ALA A 297 -20.18 -16.12 3.01
C ALA A 297 -20.48 -14.90 3.88
N TYR A 298 -21.17 -15.08 5.01
CA TYR A 298 -21.46 -14.02 5.98
C TYR A 298 -20.19 -13.33 6.47
N ASN A 299 -19.15 -14.08 6.83
CA ASN A 299 -17.89 -13.50 7.31
C ASN A 299 -17.22 -12.61 6.25
N TYR A 300 -17.23 -13.03 4.98
CA TYR A 300 -16.65 -12.23 3.89
C TYR A 300 -17.51 -11.01 3.53
N HIS A 301 -18.84 -11.15 3.49
CA HIS A 301 -19.74 -10.01 3.28
C HIS A 301 -19.65 -8.99 4.42
N LEU A 302 -19.58 -9.45 5.67
CA LEU A 302 -19.39 -8.59 6.83
C LEU A 302 -18.05 -7.84 6.73
N ARG A 303 -16.95 -8.55 6.44
CA ARG A 303 -15.64 -7.91 6.23
C ARG A 303 -15.68 -6.86 5.12
N CYS A 304 -16.35 -7.14 4.01
CA CYS A 304 -16.54 -6.20 2.91
C CYS A 304 -17.20 -4.88 3.39
N ILE A 305 -18.29 -4.98 4.17
CA ILE A 305 -18.99 -3.80 4.71
C ILE A 305 -18.14 -3.06 5.74
N THR A 306 -17.48 -3.80 6.65
CA THR A 306 -16.63 -3.21 7.68
C THR A 306 -15.48 -2.42 7.04
N LEU A 307 -14.81 -2.96 6.03
CA LEU A 307 -13.78 -2.26 5.27
C LEU A 307 -14.34 -1.05 4.53
N ALA A 308 -15.53 -1.13 3.96
CA ALA A 308 -16.17 0.01 3.31
C ALA A 308 -16.49 1.14 4.31
N GLN A 309 -16.83 0.81 5.55
CA GLN A 309 -17.14 1.78 6.61
C GLN A 309 -15.90 2.50 7.15
N THR A 310 -14.69 1.95 7.01
CA THR A 310 -13.47 2.66 7.44
C THR A 310 -13.09 3.82 6.51
N LEU A 311 -13.78 3.98 5.38
CA LEU A 311 -13.49 4.97 4.34
C LEU A 311 -14.34 6.25 4.43
N VAL A 312 -15.10 6.43 5.51
CA VAL A 312 -15.87 7.66 5.78
C VAL A 312 -14.94 8.89 5.73
N PRO A 313 -15.30 9.99 5.04
CA PRO A 313 -16.65 10.35 4.53
C PRO A 313 -16.98 9.88 3.11
N ARG A 314 -16.16 9.03 2.48
CA ARG A 314 -16.44 8.55 1.13
C ARG A 314 -17.71 7.71 1.09
N ASN A 315 -18.66 8.09 0.24
CA ASN A 315 -19.94 7.40 0.15
C ASN A 315 -19.84 6.20 -0.81
N LEU A 316 -19.89 4.98 -0.25
CA LEU A 316 -19.86 3.73 -1.01
C LEU A 316 -21.22 3.02 -1.08
N THR A 317 -22.25 3.62 -0.49
CA THR A 317 -23.55 2.98 -0.26
C THR A 317 -24.33 2.67 -1.53
N THR A 318 -23.99 3.32 -2.64
CA THR A 318 -24.62 3.13 -3.96
C THR A 318 -23.92 2.11 -4.84
N HIS A 319 -22.76 1.60 -4.44
CA HIS A 319 -22.05 0.61 -5.25
C HIS A 319 -22.68 -0.78 -5.12
N ASP A 320 -22.90 -1.46 -6.25
CA ASP A 320 -23.56 -2.78 -6.30
C ASP A 320 -22.97 -3.80 -5.32
N TRP A 321 -21.64 -3.89 -5.26
CA TRP A 321 -20.95 -4.83 -4.37
C TRP A 321 -21.24 -4.56 -2.88
N TYR A 322 -21.42 -3.29 -2.51
CA TYR A 322 -21.76 -2.87 -1.16
C TYR A 322 -23.24 -3.15 -0.85
N VAL A 323 -24.13 -2.80 -1.78
CA VAL A 323 -25.58 -3.03 -1.65
C VAL A 323 -25.88 -4.53 -1.50
N ILE A 324 -25.29 -5.37 -2.36
CA ILE A 324 -25.46 -6.82 -2.33
C ILE A 324 -24.96 -7.38 -0.99
N SER A 325 -23.76 -6.97 -0.55
CA SER A 325 -23.18 -7.49 0.70
C SER A 325 -23.97 -7.06 1.92
N SER A 326 -24.42 -5.80 1.97
CA SER A 326 -25.26 -5.27 3.05
C SER A 326 -26.58 -6.00 3.14
N SER A 327 -27.27 -6.18 2.01
CA SER A 327 -28.53 -6.94 1.95
C SER A 327 -28.34 -8.39 2.43
N PHE A 328 -27.25 -9.06 2.05
CA PHE A 328 -26.98 -10.42 2.51
C PHE A 328 -26.78 -10.47 4.04
N VAL A 329 -25.99 -9.56 4.60
CA VAL A 329 -25.72 -9.50 6.05
C VAL A 329 -26.99 -9.22 6.85
N GLU A 330 -27.84 -8.32 6.38
CA GLU A 330 -29.14 -8.03 6.99
C GLU A 330 -30.06 -9.26 6.98
N GLN A 331 -30.20 -9.92 5.84
CA GLN A 331 -31.01 -11.12 5.70
C GLN A 331 -30.50 -12.27 6.56
N TYR A 332 -29.17 -12.48 6.60
CA TYR A 332 -28.57 -13.51 7.42
C TYR A 332 -28.83 -13.27 8.92
N ARG A 333 -28.69 -12.02 9.39
CA ARG A 333 -28.98 -11.66 10.79
C ARG A 333 -30.46 -11.84 11.12
N ALA A 334 -31.37 -11.41 10.25
CA ALA A 334 -32.80 -11.60 10.43
C ALA A 334 -33.18 -13.09 10.50
N LYS A 335 -32.59 -13.91 9.64
CA LYS A 335 -32.79 -15.37 9.66
C LYS A 335 -32.31 -15.99 10.97
N LYS A 336 -31.15 -15.57 11.50
CA LYS A 336 -30.62 -16.08 12.77
C LYS A 336 -31.52 -15.72 13.96
N VAL A 337 -32.03 -14.50 14.00
CA VAL A 337 -33.01 -14.09 15.02
C VAL A 337 -34.27 -14.95 14.95
N TYR A 338 -34.81 -15.18 13.75
CA TYR A 338 -35.98 -16.04 13.57
C TYR A 338 -35.73 -17.50 13.99
N GLU A 339 -34.56 -18.07 13.63
CA GLU A 339 -34.16 -19.42 14.05
C GLU A 339 -34.08 -19.53 15.59
N GLU A 340 -33.48 -18.54 16.25
CA GLU A 340 -33.38 -18.47 17.71
C GLU A 340 -34.76 -18.32 18.38
N GLU A 341 -35.63 -17.47 17.83
CA GLU A 341 -37.01 -17.31 18.29
C GLU A 341 -37.82 -18.59 18.16
N ALA A 342 -37.73 -19.28 17.02
CA ALA A 342 -38.43 -20.55 16.79
C ALA A 342 -37.96 -21.64 17.77
N VAL A 343 -36.65 -21.74 18.03
CA VAL A 343 -36.10 -22.66 19.05
C VAL A 343 -36.61 -22.31 20.44
N ASN A 344 -36.64 -21.01 20.78
CA ASN A 344 -37.14 -20.52 22.06
C ASN A 344 -38.64 -20.81 22.23
N GLU A 345 -39.45 -20.62 21.20
CA GLU A 345 -40.87 -20.97 21.21
C GLU A 345 -41.10 -22.47 21.41
N GLU A 346 -40.32 -23.31 20.75
CA GLU A 346 -40.43 -24.76 20.89
C GLU A 346 -40.01 -25.22 22.30
N LEU A 347 -38.98 -24.60 22.88
CA LEU A 347 -38.61 -24.81 24.29
C LEU A 347 -39.74 -24.37 25.24
N LYS A 348 -40.35 -23.21 25.01
CA LYS A 348 -41.50 -22.74 25.78
C LYS A 348 -42.68 -23.72 25.69
N LYS A 349 -42.97 -24.29 24.50
CA LYS A 349 -44.02 -25.32 24.35
C LYS A 349 -43.71 -26.56 25.18
N LYS A 350 -42.46 -27.05 25.15
CA LYS A 350 -42.04 -28.19 25.98
C LYS A 350 -42.24 -27.90 27.47
N PHE A 351 -41.81 -26.74 27.95
CA PHE A 351 -42.00 -26.35 29.35
C PHE A 351 -43.48 -26.21 29.73
N ARG A 352 -44.35 -25.73 28.83
CA ARG A 352 -45.81 -25.70 29.08
C ARG A 352 -46.40 -27.08 29.30
N ILE A 353 -45.92 -28.10 28.57
CA ILE A 353 -46.38 -29.48 28.74
C ILE A 353 -45.86 -30.05 30.06
N GLU A 354 -44.56 -29.90 30.32
CA GLU A 354 -43.92 -30.43 31.53
C GLU A 354 -44.46 -29.80 32.81
N LEU A 355 -44.76 -28.50 32.78
CA LEU A 355 -45.27 -27.75 33.93
C LEU A 355 -46.81 -27.65 33.93
N ALA A 356 -47.51 -28.45 33.12
CA ALA A 356 -48.96 -28.28 32.94
C ALA A 356 -49.76 -28.46 34.24
N LEU A 357 -49.29 -29.32 35.16
CA LEU A 357 -49.94 -29.52 36.46
C LEU A 357 -49.67 -28.34 37.38
N GLU A 358 -48.42 -27.88 37.45
CA GLU A 358 -47.98 -26.73 38.22
C GLU A 358 -48.68 -25.45 37.76
N LEU A 359 -48.79 -25.22 36.44
CA LEU A 359 -49.49 -24.08 35.88
C LEU A 359 -50.99 -24.10 36.21
N LYS A 360 -51.65 -25.27 36.10
CA LYS A 360 -53.05 -25.42 36.52
C LYS A 360 -53.24 -25.18 38.03
N GLU A 361 -52.26 -25.56 38.85
CA GLU A 361 -52.30 -25.31 40.28
C GLU A 361 -52.12 -23.82 40.60
N LEU A 362 -51.21 -23.14 39.89
CA LEU A 362 -51.05 -21.70 39.97
C LEU A 362 -52.35 -20.96 39.60
N ASP A 363 -53.02 -21.34 38.51
CA ASP A 363 -54.30 -20.74 38.11
C ASP A 363 -55.39 -20.95 39.17
N LYS A 364 -55.56 -22.18 39.66
CA LYS A 364 -56.54 -22.50 40.72
C LYS A 364 -56.27 -21.72 42.01
N LYS A 365 -55.00 -21.49 42.35
CA LYS A 365 -54.63 -20.71 43.53
C LYS A 365 -54.82 -19.22 43.30
N ALA A 366 -54.60 -18.74 42.08
CA ALA A 366 -54.87 -17.37 41.69
C ALA A 366 -56.37 -17.03 41.72
N GLU A 367 -57.25 -17.98 41.41
CA GLU A 367 -58.71 -17.84 41.48
C GLU A 367 -59.22 -17.62 42.91
N LYS A 368 -58.58 -18.23 43.92
CA LYS A 368 -58.99 -18.12 45.33
C LYS A 368 -58.68 -16.77 45.96
N GLY A 369 -57.77 -15.99 45.36
CA GLY A 369 -57.42 -14.65 45.82
C GLY A 369 -55.92 -14.40 45.83
N ILE A 370 -55.53 -13.13 45.79
CA ILE A 370 -54.12 -12.73 45.68
C ILE A 370 -53.31 -13.10 46.93
N CYS A 371 -53.89 -13.08 48.13
CA CYS A 371 -53.20 -13.47 49.36
C CYS A 371 -52.85 -14.96 49.36
N GLU A 372 -53.82 -15.82 49.02
CA GLU A 372 -53.58 -17.27 48.91
C GLU A 372 -52.58 -17.60 47.79
N PHE A 373 -52.59 -16.84 46.70
CA PHE A 373 -51.64 -16.99 45.61
C PHE A 373 -50.21 -16.61 46.04
N LEU A 374 -50.04 -15.49 46.76
CA LEU A 374 -48.75 -15.06 47.30
C LEU A 374 -48.18 -16.09 48.28
N GLU A 375 -48.98 -16.57 49.22
CA GLU A 375 -48.55 -17.63 50.14
C GLU A 375 -48.14 -18.90 49.39
N HIS A 376 -48.90 -19.28 48.37
CA HIS A 376 -48.62 -20.48 47.58
C HIS A 376 -47.29 -20.38 46.82
N ILE A 377 -47.04 -19.27 46.11
CA ILE A 377 -45.81 -19.12 45.33
C ILE A 377 -44.58 -19.02 46.24
N TYR A 378 -44.62 -18.28 47.35
CA TYR A 378 -43.46 -18.18 48.25
C TYR A 378 -43.14 -19.48 48.99
N ASN A 379 -44.15 -20.32 49.26
CA ASN A 379 -43.94 -21.62 49.92
C ASN A 379 -43.51 -22.72 48.95
N LYS A 380 -44.15 -22.83 47.79
CA LYS A 380 -43.91 -23.93 46.83
C LYS A 380 -42.87 -23.60 45.78
N TYR A 381 -42.76 -22.33 45.40
CA TYR A 381 -41.84 -21.83 44.37
C TYR A 381 -41.04 -20.63 44.91
N PRO A 382 -40.28 -20.78 46.01
CA PRO A 382 -39.60 -19.65 46.64
C PRO A 382 -38.66 -18.93 45.64
N PRO A 383 -38.64 -17.58 45.64
CA PRO A 383 -37.79 -16.82 44.74
C PRO A 383 -36.32 -17.06 45.08
N ARG A 384 -35.48 -17.32 44.07
CA ARG A 384 -34.06 -17.66 44.27
C ARG A 384 -33.18 -16.46 44.68
N LYS A 385 -33.75 -15.26 44.72
CA LYS A 385 -33.04 -14.03 45.12
C LYS A 385 -32.81 -14.05 46.63
N ALA A 386 -31.56 -13.88 47.06
CA ALA A 386 -31.19 -13.89 48.47
C ALA A 386 -31.96 -12.80 49.26
N GLY A 387 -32.59 -13.19 50.38
CA GLY A 387 -33.35 -12.29 51.25
C GLY A 387 -34.77 -11.96 50.78
N ALA A 388 -35.27 -12.61 49.73
CA ALA A 388 -36.63 -12.39 49.24
C ALA A 388 -37.68 -13.06 50.16
N THR A 389 -38.33 -12.25 51.00
CA THR A 389 -39.44 -12.66 51.87
C THR A 389 -40.76 -12.03 51.43
N MET A 390 -41.85 -12.75 51.69
CA MET A 390 -43.21 -12.24 51.51
C MET A 390 -43.45 -11.06 52.48
N GLY A 391 -44.09 -10.00 51.99
CA GLY A 391 -44.54 -8.86 52.81
C GLY A 391 -45.87 -9.15 53.54
N SER A 392 -46.44 -8.15 54.22
CA SER A 392 -47.74 -8.30 54.88
C SER A 392 -48.87 -8.50 53.85
N THR A 393 -49.83 -9.35 54.20
CA THR A 393 -51.09 -9.60 53.46
C THR A 393 -52.24 -8.70 53.93
N ASP A 394 -51.96 -7.73 54.82
CA ASP A 394 -52.95 -6.76 55.27
C ASP A 394 -53.46 -5.88 54.11
N SER A 395 -54.75 -5.56 54.11
CA SER A 395 -55.40 -4.81 53.03
C SER A 395 -54.73 -3.47 52.70
N ASN A 396 -54.06 -2.83 53.67
CA ASN A 396 -53.37 -1.55 53.48
C ASN A 396 -51.96 -1.68 52.86
N GLU A 397 -51.37 -2.88 52.85
CA GLU A 397 -50.00 -3.13 52.35
C GLU A 397 -49.95 -4.11 51.16
N LEU A 398 -51.06 -4.76 50.85
CA LEU A 398 -51.17 -5.78 49.81
C LEU A 398 -50.65 -5.33 48.43
N SER A 399 -50.99 -4.12 48.00
CA SER A 399 -50.49 -3.54 46.73
C SER A 399 -48.96 -3.44 46.69
N LYS A 400 -48.33 -3.04 47.81
CA LYS A 400 -46.86 -2.97 47.93
C LYS A 400 -46.23 -4.37 47.93
N THR A 401 -46.87 -5.33 48.60
CA THR A 401 -46.42 -6.72 48.67
C THR A 401 -46.46 -7.39 47.29
N VAL A 402 -47.50 -7.15 46.49
CA VAL A 402 -47.61 -7.68 45.13
C VAL A 402 -46.56 -7.07 44.20
N LYS A 403 -46.30 -5.75 44.25
CA LYS A 403 -45.19 -5.12 43.49
C LYS A 403 -43.84 -5.74 43.84
N LYS A 404 -43.60 -5.99 45.13
CA LYS A 404 -42.35 -6.63 45.58
C LYS A 404 -42.24 -8.06 45.07
N ALA A 405 -43.35 -8.82 45.05
CA ALA A 405 -43.39 -10.15 44.46
C ALA A 405 -43.12 -10.13 42.96
N ILE A 406 -43.68 -9.19 42.19
CA ILE A 406 -43.39 -9.02 40.75
C ILE A 406 -41.88 -8.83 40.52
N LEU A 407 -41.22 -8.00 41.34
CA LEU A 407 -39.77 -7.81 41.26
C LEU A 407 -38.98 -9.07 41.64
N HIS A 408 -39.45 -9.85 42.61
CA HIS A 408 -38.80 -11.09 43.00
C HIS A 408 -38.88 -12.16 41.91
N TYR A 409 -40.01 -12.27 41.20
CA TYR A 409 -40.24 -13.27 40.16
C TYR A 409 -39.97 -12.76 38.72
N HIS A 410 -39.51 -11.53 38.54
CA HIS A 410 -39.27 -10.97 37.21
C HIS A 410 -38.26 -11.82 36.41
N PRO A 411 -38.56 -12.18 35.14
CA PRO A 411 -37.68 -13.02 34.31
C PRO A 411 -36.25 -12.50 34.21
N ASP A 412 -36.03 -11.18 34.09
CA ASP A 412 -34.68 -10.58 34.02
C ASP A 412 -33.86 -10.74 35.31
N SER A 413 -34.52 -10.80 36.47
CA SER A 413 -33.82 -11.07 37.74
C SER A 413 -33.51 -12.56 37.90
N GLN A 414 -34.40 -13.41 37.41
CA GLN A 414 -34.30 -14.87 37.57
C GLN A 414 -33.50 -15.55 36.44
N SER A 415 -33.28 -14.89 35.30
CA SER A 415 -32.45 -15.38 34.20
C SER A 415 -30.96 -15.48 34.57
N THR A 416 -30.53 -14.73 35.59
CA THR A 416 -29.16 -14.78 36.15
C THR A 416 -28.78 -16.14 36.73
N PHE A 417 -29.76 -17.00 37.05
CA PHE A 417 -29.54 -18.34 37.60
C PHE A 417 -29.41 -19.44 36.52
N ASN A 418 -29.43 -19.06 35.23
CA ASN A 418 -29.22 -19.95 34.08
C ASN A 418 -30.10 -21.22 34.06
N ASP A 419 -31.35 -21.11 34.52
CA ASP A 419 -32.32 -22.21 34.55
C ASP A 419 -33.55 -21.81 33.72
N ALA A 420 -33.57 -22.23 32.46
CA ALA A 420 -34.59 -21.84 31.49
C ALA A 420 -36.00 -22.27 31.90
N LYS A 421 -36.14 -23.42 32.60
CA LYS A 421 -37.43 -23.94 33.07
C LYS A 421 -37.95 -23.10 34.24
N TRP A 422 -37.07 -22.72 35.17
CA TRP A 422 -37.39 -21.81 36.26
C TRP A 422 -37.76 -20.40 35.75
N THR A 423 -36.97 -19.85 34.82
CA THR A 423 -37.28 -18.54 34.21
C THR A 423 -38.64 -18.57 33.50
N PHE A 424 -38.98 -19.68 32.82
CA PHE A 424 -40.30 -19.86 32.23
C PHE A 424 -41.42 -19.86 33.28
N LEU A 425 -41.27 -20.63 34.36
CA LEU A 425 -42.24 -20.67 35.46
C LEU A 425 -42.42 -19.29 36.12
N CYS A 426 -41.32 -18.59 36.40
CA CYS A 426 -41.32 -17.23 36.92
C CYS A 426 -42.01 -16.24 35.97
N THR A 427 -41.87 -16.43 34.66
CA THR A 427 -42.60 -15.63 33.64
C THR A 427 -44.11 -15.81 33.77
N GLU A 428 -44.59 -17.04 33.94
CA GLU A 428 -46.03 -17.30 34.13
C GLU A 428 -46.54 -16.79 35.49
N ILE A 429 -45.78 -16.97 36.58
CA ILE A 429 -46.10 -16.38 37.90
C ILE A 429 -46.21 -14.85 37.80
N THR A 430 -45.26 -14.20 37.13
CA THR A 430 -45.22 -12.74 36.97
C THR A 430 -46.40 -12.22 36.16
N LYS A 431 -46.86 -12.94 35.12
CA LYS A 431 -48.08 -12.58 34.38
C LYS A 431 -49.31 -12.57 35.29
N ILE A 432 -49.50 -13.61 36.10
CA ILE A 432 -50.62 -13.71 37.03
C ILE A 432 -50.56 -12.58 38.07
N LEU A 433 -49.37 -12.32 38.63
CA LEU A 433 -49.18 -11.21 39.58
C LEU A 433 -49.49 -9.85 38.96
N ASN A 434 -49.08 -9.59 37.71
CA ASN A 434 -49.39 -8.34 37.00
C ASN A 434 -50.89 -8.15 36.77
N ILE A 435 -51.61 -9.21 36.37
CA ILE A 435 -53.07 -9.16 36.20
C ILE A 435 -53.75 -8.86 37.53
N LYS A 436 -53.36 -9.56 38.60
CA LYS A 436 -53.96 -9.37 39.93
C LYS A 436 -53.60 -8.01 40.54
N TYR A 437 -52.40 -7.49 40.28
CA TYR A 437 -52.01 -6.14 40.66
C TYR A 437 -52.89 -5.08 39.99
N GLY A 438 -53.16 -5.21 38.69
CA GLY A 438 -54.05 -4.30 37.96
C GLY A 438 -55.53 -4.38 38.33
N LEU A 439 -55.93 -5.34 39.18
CA LEU A 439 -57.28 -5.45 39.76
C LEU A 439 -57.34 -4.91 41.21
N LEU A 440 -56.19 -4.54 41.80
CA LEU A 440 -56.07 -3.93 43.13
C LEU A 440 -55.92 -2.40 43.07
N ASP A 441 -55.49 -1.87 41.93
CA ASP A 441 -55.66 -0.46 41.53
C ASP A 441 -57.08 -0.27 40.96
#